data_AF-A0A2N0ZMY7-F1
#
_entry.id   AF-A0A2N0ZMY7-F1
#
_cell.length_a   1.000
_cell.length_b   1.000
_cell.length_c   1.000
_cell.angle_alpha   90.00
_cell.angle_beta   90.00
_cell.angle_gamma   90.00
#
_symmetry.space_group_name_H-M   'P 1'
#
loop_
_entity.id
_entity.type
_entity.pdbx_description
1 polymer ?
#
loop_
_entity_poly.entity_id
_entity_poly.type
_entity_poly.pdbx_seq_one_letter_code
_entity_poly.pdbx_strand_id
1 'polypeptide(L)'
;MALQISTSVEVYGTQLMFVNSYHQIDLINGNKEGLSMTVSVYDNHLKGNLIEQRSYSFVPSVAIDALNFIAQGYIYLKAQPEYAGAVDIIEEGITA
;
A
#
# COMPACT_ATOMS: atom_id res chain seq x y z
N MET A 1 3.38 8.93 -1.79
CA MET A 1 3.96 8.09 -0.72
C MET A 1 3.68 6.66 -1.08
N ALA A 2 4.55 5.72 -0.73
CA ALA A 2 4.36 4.29 -0.95
C ALA A 2 5.20 3.47 0.03
N LEU A 3 4.99 2.16 0.02
CA LEU A 3 5.77 1.20 0.79
C LEU A 3 6.65 0.39 -0.17
N GLN A 4 7.95 0.36 0.10
CA GLN A 4 8.87 -0.57 -0.55
C GLN A 4 9.06 -1.80 0.33
N ILE A 5 8.89 -2.98 -0.24
CA ILE A 5 9.06 -4.26 0.46
C ILE A 5 9.43 -5.38 -0.52
N SER A 6 10.03 -6.45 -0.03
CA SER A 6 10.21 -7.68 -0.80
C SER A 6 8.89 -8.44 -0.91
N THR A 7 8.40 -8.64 -2.13
CA THR A 7 7.18 -9.40 -2.40
C THR A 7 7.49 -10.67 -3.19
N SER A 8 6.91 -11.78 -2.76
CA SER A 8 6.95 -13.06 -3.47
C SER A 8 5.57 -13.38 -4.02
N VAL A 9 5.50 -13.77 -5.29
CA VAL A 9 4.26 -14.25 -5.94
C VAL A 9 4.52 -15.61 -6.56
N GLU A 10 3.63 -16.56 -6.30
CA GLU A 10 3.67 -17.88 -6.94
C GLU A 10 2.81 -17.86 -8.21
N VAL A 11 3.41 -18.21 -9.35
CA VAL A 11 2.76 -18.25 -10.65
C VAL A 11 3.07 -19.60 -11.30
N TYR A 12 2.03 -20.41 -11.51
CA TYR A 12 2.15 -21.76 -12.08
C TYR A 12 3.20 -22.66 -11.39
N GLY A 13 3.27 -22.61 -10.06
CA GLY A 13 4.24 -23.39 -9.28
C GLY A 13 5.67 -22.83 -9.29
N THR A 14 5.89 -21.66 -9.88
CA THR A 14 7.18 -20.94 -9.85
C THR A 14 7.08 -19.73 -8.94
N GLN A 15 8.04 -19.57 -8.03
CA GLN A 15 8.10 -18.42 -7.13
C GLN A 15 8.89 -17.28 -7.79
N LEU A 16 8.22 -16.15 -8.00
CA LEU A 16 8.84 -14.91 -8.46
C LEU A 16 9.08 -14.00 -7.25
N MET A 17 10.31 -13.50 -7.12
CA MET A 17 10.70 -12.59 -6.04
C MET A 17 10.99 -11.19 -6.57
N PHE A 18 10.36 -10.20 -5.97
CA PHE A 18 10.52 -8.77 -6.26
C PHE A 18 11.07 -8.07 -5.02
N VAL A 19 12.38 -7.86 -4.97
CA VAL A 19 13.09 -7.34 -3.77
C VAL A 19 12.73 -5.89 -3.45
N ASN A 20 12.42 -5.08 -4.46
CA ASN A 20 12.10 -3.66 -4.32
C ASN A 20 10.67 -3.37 -4.80
N SER A 21 9.74 -4.25 -4.49
CA SER A 21 8.34 -4.10 -4.88
C SER A 21 7.78 -2.78 -4.33
N TYR A 22 7.04 -2.07 -5.16
CA TYR A 22 6.48 -0.75 -4.86
C TYR A 22 4.97 -0.84 -4.64
N HIS A 23 4.54 -0.65 -3.40
CA HIS A 23 3.15 -0.82 -2.98
C HIS A 23 2.53 0.55 -2.73
N GLN A 24 1.58 0.94 -3.57
CA GLN A 24 0.93 2.23 -3.52
C GLN A 24 -0.57 2.07 -3.32
N ILE A 25 -1.14 2.84 -2.40
CA ILE A 25 -2.58 3.03 -2.34
C ILE A 25 -2.98 3.86 -3.56
N ASP A 26 -3.72 3.24 -4.47
CA ASP A 26 -4.18 3.85 -5.72
C ASP A 26 -5.59 4.45 -5.57
N LEU A 27 -6.46 3.74 -4.84
CA LEU A 27 -7.83 4.16 -4.58
C LEU A 27 -8.17 3.96 -3.11
N ILE A 28 -8.85 4.96 -2.54
CA ILE A 28 -9.60 4.81 -1.28
C ILE A 28 -11.02 5.33 -1.53
N ASN A 29 -12.02 4.52 -1.18
CA ASN A 29 -13.42 4.89 -1.27
C ASN A 29 -14.22 4.38 -0.06
N GLY A 30 -15.36 5.01 0.22
CA GLY A 30 -16.25 4.60 1.31
C GLY A 30 -16.65 5.78 2.19
N ASN A 31 -16.95 5.50 3.46
CA ASN A 31 -17.47 6.45 4.42
C ASN A 31 -16.88 6.21 5.82
N LYS A 32 -17.41 6.91 6.83
CA LYS A 32 -16.95 6.81 8.22
C LYS A 32 -17.15 5.43 8.87
N GLU A 33 -18.03 4.59 8.33
CA GLU A 33 -18.30 3.24 8.83
C GLU A 33 -17.36 2.21 8.23
N GLY A 34 -16.76 2.52 7.08
CA GLY A 34 -15.80 1.65 6.42
C GLY A 34 -15.24 2.29 5.14
N LEU A 35 -13.93 2.14 4.97
CA LEU A 35 -13.22 2.42 3.74
C LEU A 35 -12.73 1.12 3.12
N SER A 36 -12.83 1.05 1.80
CA SER A 36 -12.09 0.09 1.00
C SER A 36 -10.92 0.80 0.33
N MET A 37 -9.78 0.13 0.29
CA MET A 37 -8.60 0.64 -0.40
C MET A 37 -8.02 -0.41 -1.34
N THR A 38 -7.60 0.06 -2.51
CA THR A 38 -6.88 -0.73 -3.50
C THR A 38 -5.40 -0.36 -3.45
N VAL A 39 -4.56 -1.35 -3.17
CA VAL A 39 -3.10 -1.24 -3.20
C VAL A 39 -2.60 -1.87 -4.47
N SER A 40 -2.03 -1.06 -5.36
CA SER A 40 -1.33 -1.53 -6.54
C SER A 40 0.09 -1.91 -6.16
N VAL A 41 0.50 -3.11 -6.56
CA VAL A 41 1.82 -3.68 -6.30
C VAL A 41 2.60 -3.71 -7.60
N TYR A 42 3.66 -2.92 -7.70
CA TYR A 42 4.52 -2.86 -8.87
C TYR A 42 5.87 -3.51 -8.61
N ASP A 43 6.53 -3.96 -9.67
CA ASP A 43 7.87 -4.55 -9.61
C ASP A 43 8.93 -3.65 -8.99
N ASN A 44 8.81 -2.34 -9.21
CA ASN A 44 9.65 -1.30 -8.62
C ASN A 44 8.98 0.09 -8.72
N HIS A 45 9.67 1.11 -8.22
CA HIS A 45 9.19 2.50 -8.18
C HIS A 45 8.97 3.15 -9.56
N LEU A 46 9.52 2.59 -10.65
CA LEU A 46 9.27 3.07 -12.02
C LEU A 46 7.87 2.68 -12.52
N LYS A 47 7.17 1.78 -11.79
CA LYS A 47 5.80 1.34 -12.08
C LYS A 47 5.61 0.78 -13.50
N GLY A 48 6.66 0.17 -14.06
CA GLY A 48 6.64 -0.40 -15.40
C GLY A 48 5.79 -1.66 -15.49
N ASN A 49 5.76 -2.47 -14.43
CA ASN A 49 4.98 -3.69 -14.39
C ASN A 49 4.09 -3.72 -13.13
N LEU A 50 2.77 -3.78 -13.33
CA LEU A 50 1.82 -4.09 -12.26
C LEU A 50 1.85 -5.60 -12.01
N ILE A 51 2.29 -6.01 -10.82
CA ILE A 51 2.33 -7.41 -10.41
C ILE A 51 0.92 -7.87 -10.02
N GLU A 52 0.27 -7.12 -9.13
CA GLU A 52 -1.06 -7.44 -8.64
C GLU A 52 -1.74 -6.20 -8.03
N GLN A 53 -3.04 -6.34 -7.73
CA GLN A 53 -3.78 -5.38 -6.92
C GLN A 53 -4.39 -6.09 -5.72
N ARG A 54 -4.20 -5.52 -4.54
CA ARG A 54 -4.73 -6.02 -3.28
C ARG A 54 -5.82 -5.09 -2.78
N SER A 55 -6.90 -5.66 -2.26
CA SER A 55 -7.99 -4.88 -1.65
C SER A 55 -8.00 -5.09 -0.15
N TYR A 56 -8.03 -3.99 0.59
CA TYR A 56 -8.14 -3.99 2.04
C TYR A 56 -9.37 -3.20 2.47
N SER A 57 -9.87 -3.46 3.67
CA SER A 57 -10.96 -2.67 4.26
C SER A 57 -10.67 -2.37 5.71
N PHE A 58 -10.94 -1.14 6.14
CA PHE A 58 -10.74 -0.70 7.52
C PHE A 58 -11.76 0.39 7.89
N VAL A 59 -11.99 0.57 9.19
CA VAL A 59 -12.81 1.67 9.70
C VAL A 59 -11.89 2.86 10.00
N PRO A 60 -12.05 4.02 9.33
CA PRO A 60 -11.19 5.17 9.58
C PRO A 60 -11.55 5.88 10.89
N SER A 61 -10.57 6.58 11.47
CA SER A 61 -10.85 7.61 12.46
C SER A 61 -11.34 8.89 11.77
N VAL A 62 -12.42 9.46 12.30
CA VAL A 62 -12.97 10.77 11.90
C VAL A 62 -12.90 11.79 13.04
N ALA A 63 -12.02 11.55 14.01
CA ALA A 63 -11.73 12.52 15.07
C ALA A 63 -11.20 13.83 14.48
N ILE A 64 -11.33 14.93 15.24
CA ILE A 64 -10.97 16.28 14.79
C ILE A 64 -9.48 16.38 14.43
N ASP A 65 -8.63 15.61 15.11
CA ASP A 65 -7.19 15.53 14.96
C ASP A 65 -6.72 14.29 14.16
N ALA A 66 -7.65 13.56 13.54
CA ALA A 66 -7.30 12.38 12.75
C ALA A 66 -6.50 12.79 11.50
N LEU A 67 -5.50 11.97 11.15
CA LEU A 67 -4.78 12.10 9.87
C LEU A 67 -5.75 11.90 8.70
N ASN A 68 -5.37 12.33 7.49
CA ASN A 68 -6.19 12.07 6.30
C ASN A 68 -6.30 10.55 6.02
N PHE A 69 -7.34 10.15 5.28
CA PHE A 69 -7.64 8.75 5.03
C PHE A 69 -6.53 7.98 4.31
N ILE A 70 -5.71 8.66 3.50
CA ILE A 70 -4.56 8.05 2.81
C ILE A 70 -3.48 7.69 3.83
N ALA A 71 -3.12 8.63 4.71
CA ALA A 71 -2.14 8.40 5.77
C ALA A 71 -2.61 7.30 6.74
N GLN A 72 -3.89 7.30 7.11
CA GLN A 72 -4.49 6.22 7.91
C GLN A 72 -4.40 4.86 7.19
N GLY A 73 -4.65 4.81 5.88
CA GLY A 73 -4.50 3.60 5.08
C GLY A 73 -3.09 3.03 5.13
N TYR A 74 -2.05 3.87 5.02
CA TYR A 74 -0.67 3.42 5.15
C TYR A 74 -0.31 2.95 6.57
N ILE A 75 -0.85 3.59 7.61
CA ILE A 75 -0.70 3.11 9.00
C ILE A 75 -1.33 1.73 9.15
N TYR A 76 -2.53 1.54 8.59
CA TYR A 76 -3.20 0.25 8.60
C TYR A 76 -2.39 -0.82 7.86
N LEU A 77 -1.83 -0.50 6.68
CA LEU A 77 -0.99 -1.44 5.92
C LEU A 77 0.23 -1.87 6.71
N LYS A 78 0.97 -0.93 7.30
CA LYS A 78 2.17 -1.23 8.10
C LYS A 78 1.89 -2.03 9.36
N ALA A 79 0.66 -1.99 9.86
CA ALA A 79 0.25 -2.83 10.98
C ALA A 79 0.02 -4.29 10.57
N GLN A 80 -0.11 -4.59 9.27
CA GLN A 80 -0.28 -5.95 8.79
C GLN A 80 1.05 -6.72 8.78
N PRO A 81 1.04 -8.03 9.07
CA PRO A 81 2.26 -8.85 9.07
C PRO A 81 3.01 -8.85 7.74
N GLU A 82 2.32 -8.79 6.61
CA GLU A 82 2.97 -8.80 5.29
C GLU A 82 3.75 -7.53 4.97
N TYR A 83 3.56 -6.45 5.74
CA TYR A 83 4.32 -5.20 5.60
C TYR A 83 5.37 -5.01 6.70
N ALA A 84 5.66 -6.06 7.48
CA ALA A 84 6.73 -6.01 8.46
C ALA A 84 8.08 -5.69 7.79
N GLY A 85 8.71 -4.58 8.20
CA GLY A 85 9.98 -4.12 7.64
C GLY A 85 9.85 -3.33 6.33
N ALA A 86 8.64 -2.96 5.90
CA ALA A 86 8.44 -2.06 4.77
C ALA A 86 9.06 -0.68 5.03
N VAL A 87 9.62 -0.07 3.98
CA VAL A 87 10.24 1.26 4.03
C VAL A 87 9.35 2.27 3.32
N ASP A 88 9.17 3.45 3.91
CA ASP A 88 8.45 4.55 3.27
C ASP A 88 9.26 5.13 2.11
N ILE A 89 8.62 5.19 0.94
CA ILE A 89 9.12 5.94 -0.20
C ILE A 89 8.33 7.23 -0.32
N ILE A 90 9.04 8.35 -0.23
CA ILE A 90 8.52 9.69 -0.50
C ILE A 90 8.82 9.98 -1.97
N GLU A 91 7.78 10.05 -2.79
CA GLU A 91 7.92 10.46 -4.19
C GLU A 91 8.25 11.96 -4.25
N GLU A 92 9.28 12.34 -5.02
CA GLU A 92 9.64 13.75 -5.23
C GLU A 92 8.43 14.53 -5.76
N GLY A 93 8.06 15.62 -5.08
CA GLY A 93 6.92 16.47 -5.43
C GLY A 93 5.76 16.44 -4.43
N ILE A 94 5.78 15.58 -3.41
CA ILE A 94 4.86 15.66 -2.27
C ILE A 94 5.50 16.58 -1.22
N THR A 95 5.15 17.86 -1.22
CA THR A 95 5.51 18.79 -0.13
C THR A 95 4.78 18.38 1.15
N ALA A 96 5.55 18.29 2.24
CA ALA A 96 5.11 18.04 3.61
C ALA A 96 4.13 19.09 4.13
#